data_AF-A0A0B6Z1G9-F1
#
_entry.id   AF-A0A0B6Z1G9-F1
#
_cell.length_a   1.000
_cell.length_b   1.000
_cell.length_c   1.000
_cell.angle_alpha   90.00
_cell.angle_beta   90.00
_cell.angle_gamma   90.00
#
_symmetry.space_group_name_H-M   'P 1'
#
loop_
_entity.id
_entity.type
_entity.pdbx_description
1 polymer ?
#
loop_
_entity_poly.entity_id
_entity_poly.type
_entity_poly.pdbx_seq_one_letter_code
_entity_poly.pdbx_strand_id
1 'polypeptide(L)'
;EILAPHFGGLITFVKDCEVFIERGQGDKLQTEEKRVQQIVRGFNSDWKRALETINQDVMRAFTNFKNGTQILQGALTLLIQYYHRFQKILSQPVFRNLQIKHELINIHHVMVEVKKYKPTF
;
A
#
# COMPACT_ATOMS: atom_id res chain seq x y z
N GLU A 1 -4.56 -5.41 -11.78
CA GLU A 1 -4.01 -5.91 -10.48
C GLU A 1 -5.08 -5.73 -9.40
N ILE A 2 -5.33 -6.73 -8.55
CA ILE A 2 -6.42 -6.74 -7.54
C ILE A 2 -6.33 -5.57 -6.54
N LEU A 3 -5.12 -5.07 -6.29
CA LEU A 3 -4.89 -3.92 -5.39
C LEU A 3 -5.15 -2.56 -6.04
N ALA A 4 -5.15 -2.46 -7.38
CA ALA A 4 -5.17 -1.18 -8.08
C ALA A 4 -6.39 -0.30 -7.78
N PRO A 5 -7.62 -0.83 -7.62
CA PRO A 5 -8.80 0.00 -7.34
C PRO A 5 -8.70 0.79 -6.03
N HIS A 6 -7.99 0.25 -5.03
CA HIS A 6 -7.90 0.85 -3.70
C HIS A 6 -6.52 1.44 -3.38
N PHE A 7 -5.46 0.83 -3.91
CA PHE A 7 -4.06 1.16 -3.58
C PHE A 7 -3.25 1.59 -4.80
N GLY A 8 -3.88 1.77 -5.96
CA GLY A 8 -3.20 2.17 -7.20
C GLY A 8 -2.37 3.44 -7.05
N GLY A 9 -2.90 4.47 -6.36
CA GLY A 9 -2.17 5.71 -6.09
C GLY A 9 -0.86 5.48 -5.33
N LEU A 10 -0.89 4.61 -4.30
CA LEU A 10 0.30 4.23 -3.52
C LEU A 10 1.28 3.44 -4.38
N ILE A 11 0.82 2.45 -5.14
CA ILE A 11 1.65 1.59 -5.98
C ILE A 11 2.38 2.42 -7.05
N THR A 12 1.65 3.27 -7.77
CA THR A 12 2.24 4.12 -8.80
C THR A 12 3.22 5.11 -8.19
N PHE A 13 2.90 5.71 -7.03
CA PHE A 13 3.83 6.61 -6.34
C PHE A 13 5.15 5.91 -5.99
N VAL A 14 5.07 4.70 -5.42
CA VAL A 14 6.27 3.94 -5.06
C VAL A 14 7.14 3.68 -6.29
N LYS A 15 6.52 3.20 -7.38
CA LYS A 15 7.22 2.92 -8.64
C LYS A 15 7.88 4.17 -9.22
N ASP A 16 7.16 5.30 -9.27
CA ASP A 16 7.68 6.55 -9.81
C ASP A 16 8.85 7.08 -8.98
N CYS A 17 8.70 7.10 -7.65
CA CYS A 17 9.72 7.60 -6.74
C CYS A 17 10.98 6.73 -6.75
N GLU A 18 10.86 5.41 -6.87
CA GLU A 18 12.02 4.54 -7.00
C GLU A 18 12.79 4.82 -8.29
N VAL A 19 12.09 5.01 -9.41
CA VAL A 19 12.73 5.43 -10.66
C VAL A 19 13.46 6.78 -10.50
N PHE A 20 12.88 7.73 -9.78
CA PHE A 20 13.56 9.00 -9.50
C PHE A 20 14.80 8.82 -8.63
N ILE A 21 14.73 7.97 -7.60
CA ILE A 21 15.86 7.67 -6.72
C ILE A 21 16.98 6.96 -7.50
N GLU A 22 16.64 5.93 -8.29
CA GLU A 22 17.60 5.17 -9.10
C GLU A 22 18.30 6.04 -10.15
N ARG A 23 17.60 7.05 -10.68
CA ARG A 23 18.14 8.00 -11.66
C ARG A 23 18.79 9.25 -11.04
N GLY A 24 18.87 9.34 -9.72
CA GLY A 24 19.43 10.50 -9.02
C GLY A 24 18.60 11.79 -9.16
N GLN A 25 17.32 11.69 -9.52
CA GLN A 25 16.41 12.83 -9.76
C GLN A 25 15.74 13.30 -8.46
N GLY A 26 16.56 13.70 -7.47
CA GLY A 26 16.10 14.12 -6.15
C GLY A 26 15.13 15.31 -6.18
N ASP A 27 15.28 16.23 -7.13
CA ASP A 27 14.40 17.40 -7.28
C ASP A 27 12.95 17.01 -7.60
N LYS A 28 12.74 15.90 -8.34
CA LYS A 28 11.39 15.41 -8.63
C LYS A 28 10.69 14.86 -7.41
N LEU A 29 11.42 14.40 -6.38
CA LEU A 29 10.80 13.95 -5.14
C LEU A 29 10.20 15.13 -4.35
N GLN A 30 10.77 16.33 -4.48
CA GLN A 30 10.24 17.53 -3.81
C GLN A 30 8.84 17.90 -4.30
N THR A 31 8.53 17.63 -5.57
CA THR A 31 7.21 17.96 -6.14
C THR A 31 6.11 16.98 -5.72
N GLU A 32 6.48 15.82 -5.14
CA GLU A 32 5.54 14.77 -4.79
C GLU A 32 4.88 14.94 -3.41
N GLU A 33 5.20 15.99 -2.65
CA GLU A 33 4.65 16.21 -1.30
C GLU A 33 3.11 16.19 -1.26
N LYS A 34 2.45 16.83 -2.24
CA LYS A 34 0.98 16.82 -2.34
C LYS A 34 0.43 15.42 -2.57
N ARG A 35 1.12 14.62 -3.38
CA ARG A 35 0.71 13.24 -3.69
C ARG A 35 0.89 12.36 -2.46
N VAL A 36 1.97 12.54 -1.69
CA VAL A 36 2.15 11.88 -0.39
C VAL A 36 0.98 12.21 0.54
N GLN A 37 0.60 13.49 0.66
CA GLN A 37 -0.50 13.89 1.53
C GLN A 37 -1.83 13.21 1.17
N GLN A 38 -2.15 13.14 -0.12
CA GLN A 38 -3.36 12.47 -0.61
C GLN A 38 -3.32 10.96 -0.33
N ILE A 39 -2.18 10.31 -0.57
CA ILE A 39 -2.00 8.88 -0.32
C ILE A 39 -2.14 8.55 1.16
N VAL A 40 -1.49 9.31 2.04
CA VAL A 40 -1.56 9.07 3.49
C VAL A 40 -3.00 9.23 4.00
N ARG A 41 -3.68 10.31 3.62
CA ARG A 41 -5.07 10.56 4.04
C ARG A 41 -6.03 9.47 3.53
N GLY A 42 -5.95 9.15 2.23
CA GLY A 42 -6.81 8.13 1.63
C GLY A 42 -6.52 6.73 2.15
N PHE A 43 -5.25 6.40 2.39
CA PHE A 43 -4.90 5.13 3.02
C PHE A 43 -5.49 5.06 4.43
N ASN A 44 -5.30 6.09 5.25
CA ASN A 44 -5.77 6.10 6.63
C ASN A 44 -7.31 5.97 6.75
N SER A 45 -8.07 6.56 5.82
CA SER A 45 -9.54 6.52 5.86
C SER A 45 -10.11 5.18 5.42
N ASP A 46 -9.55 4.54 4.39
CA ASP A 46 -10.24 3.46 3.67
C ASP A 46 -9.53 2.11 3.66
N TRP A 47 -8.29 2.00 4.16
CA TRP A 47 -7.52 0.76 4.03
C TRP A 47 -8.23 -0.49 4.56
N LYS A 48 -8.93 -0.43 5.71
CA LYS A 48 -9.67 -1.59 6.25
C LYS A 48 -10.81 -2.01 5.35
N ARG A 49 -11.60 -1.04 4.89
CA ARG A 49 -12.73 -1.28 3.98
C ARG A 49 -12.24 -1.83 2.65
N ALA A 50 -11.12 -1.33 2.14
CA ALA A 50 -10.46 -1.84 0.94
C ALA A 50 -10.05 -3.31 1.12
N LEU A 51 -9.45 -3.69 2.26
CA LEU A 51 -9.09 -5.07 2.55
C LEU A 51 -10.32 -6.01 2.55
N GLU A 52 -11.42 -5.58 3.17
CA GLU A 52 -12.67 -6.34 3.17
C GLU A 52 -13.24 -6.50 1.75
N THR A 53 -13.25 -5.43 0.97
CA THR A 53 -13.76 -5.42 -0.41
C THR A 53 -12.93 -6.36 -1.29
N ILE A 54 -11.60 -6.29 -1.20
CA ILE A 54 -10.68 -7.17 -1.93
C ILE A 54 -10.93 -8.64 -1.57
N ASN A 55 -11.12 -8.95 -0.27
CA ASN A 55 -11.45 -10.31 0.15
C ASN A 55 -12.77 -10.78 -0.46
N GLN A 56 -13.82 -9.95 -0.41
CA GLN A 56 -15.12 -10.29 -0.99
C GLN A 56 -15.03 -10.53 -2.50
N ASP A 57 -14.33 -9.65 -3.23
CA ASP A 57 -14.17 -9.77 -4.68
C ASP A 57 -13.40 -11.02 -5.07
N VAL A 58 -12.32 -11.34 -4.35
CA VAL A 58 -11.56 -12.58 -4.59
C VAL A 58 -12.41 -13.81 -4.30
N MET A 59 -13.15 -13.84 -3.19
CA MET A 59 -14.00 -14.99 -2.86
C MET A 59 -15.19 -15.15 -3.83
N ARG A 60 -15.69 -14.06 -4.41
CA ARG A 60 -16.71 -14.10 -5.47
C ARG A 60 -16.13 -14.56 -6.81
N ALA A 61 -14.94 -14.10 -7.17
CA ALA A 61 -14.31 -14.41 -8.45
C ALA A 61 -13.76 -15.85 -8.51
N PHE A 62 -13.37 -16.42 -7.37
CA PHE A 62 -12.76 -17.75 -7.30
C PHE A 62 -13.58 -18.69 -6.41
N THR A 63 -14.47 -19.48 -7.02
CA THR A 63 -15.30 -20.49 -6.33
C THR A 63 -14.49 -21.60 -5.67
N ASN A 64 -13.26 -21.86 -6.11
CA ASN A 64 -12.32 -22.72 -5.40
C ASN A 64 -11.69 -21.93 -4.23
N PHE A 65 -12.15 -22.23 -3.02
CA PHE A 65 -11.74 -21.52 -1.80
C PHE A 65 -10.21 -21.56 -1.54
N LYS A 66 -9.55 -22.68 -1.86
CA LYS A 66 -8.08 -22.80 -1.74
C LYS A 66 -7.36 -21.86 -2.71
N ASN A 67 -7.81 -21.80 -3.96
CA ASN A 67 -7.25 -20.89 -4.97
C ASN A 67 -7.52 -19.42 -4.63
N GLY A 68 -8.77 -19.07 -4.28
CA GLY A 68 -9.13 -17.72 -3.86
C GLY A 68 -8.30 -17.24 -2.68
N THR A 69 -8.09 -18.11 -1.68
CA THR A 69 -7.25 -17.76 -0.53
C THR A 69 -5.78 -17.54 -0.92
N GLN A 70 -5.21 -18.37 -1.79
CA GLN A 70 -3.83 -18.16 -2.27
C GLN A 70 -3.66 -16.84 -3.02
N ILE A 71 -4.63 -16.50 -3.88
CA ILE A 71 -4.64 -15.23 -4.63
C ILE A 71 -4.76 -14.04 -3.69
N LEU A 72 -5.67 -14.10 -2.70
CA LEU A 72 -5.81 -13.08 -1.69
C LEU A 72 -4.51 -12.88 -0.91
N GLN A 73 -3.89 -13.98 -0.44
CA GLN A 73 -2.61 -13.90 0.27
C GLN A 73 -1.50 -13.29 -0.59
N GLY A 74 -1.43 -13.62 -1.88
CA GLY A 74 -0.51 -12.98 -2.82
C GLY A 74 -0.73 -11.48 -2.93
N ALA A 75 -1.99 -11.04 -3.07
CA ALA A 75 -2.34 -9.63 -3.13
C ALA A 75 -1.99 -8.90 -1.81
N LEU A 76 -2.35 -9.46 -0.65
CA LEU A 76 -2.03 -8.86 0.64
C LEU A 76 -0.52 -8.80 0.88
N THR A 77 0.23 -9.81 0.44
CA THR A 77 1.70 -9.81 0.51
C THR A 77 2.31 -8.69 -0.35
N LEU A 78 1.76 -8.46 -1.56
CA LEU A 78 2.18 -7.33 -2.40
C LEU A 78 1.87 -5.99 -1.75
N LEU A 79 0.70 -5.85 -1.12
CA LEU A 79 0.32 -4.63 -0.40
C LEU A 79 1.34 -4.29 0.70
N ILE A 80 1.72 -5.27 1.52
CA ILE A 80 2.72 -5.09 2.59
C ILE A 80 4.09 -4.69 2.02
N GLN A 81 4.52 -5.32 0.92
CA GLN A 81 5.78 -4.96 0.26
C GLN A 81 5.77 -3.51 -0.25
N TYR A 82 4.71 -3.09 -0.94
CA TYR A 82 4.57 -1.71 -1.39
C TYR A 82 4.50 -0.73 -0.21
N TYR A 83 3.86 -1.11 0.90
CA TYR A 83 3.81 -0.28 2.10
C TYR A 83 5.20 -0.06 2.70
N HIS A 84 6.02 -1.10 2.81
CA HIS A 84 7.40 -0.95 3.28
C HIS A 84 8.25 -0.07 2.36
N ARG A 85 8.11 -0.25 1.04
CA ARG A 85 8.78 0.60 0.05
C ARG A 85 8.34 2.05 0.18
N PHE A 86 7.04 2.28 0.37
CA PHE A 86 6.49 3.62 0.63
C PHE A 86 7.11 4.25 1.88
N GLN A 87 7.17 3.54 3.02
CA GLN A 87 7.83 4.04 4.23
C GLN A 87 9.33 4.33 4.03
N LYS A 88 10.02 3.51 3.24
CA LYS A 88 11.43 3.74 2.87
C LYS A 88 11.59 5.02 2.04
N ILE A 89 10.68 5.28 1.10
CA ILE A 89 10.67 6.53 0.32
C ILE A 89 10.38 7.73 1.25
N LEU A 90 9.42 7.64 2.16
CA LEU A 90 9.13 8.73 3.12
C LEU A 90 10.26 9.03 4.10
N SER A 91 11.24 8.12 4.20
CA SER A 91 12.44 8.30 5.00
C SER A 91 13.54 9.10 4.28
N GLN A 92 13.33 9.43 2.99
CA GLN A 92 14.26 10.28 2.23
C GLN A 92 14.34 11.70 2.81
N PRO A 93 15.50 12.38 2.76
CA PRO A 93 15.71 13.70 3.35
C PRO A 93 14.70 14.75 2.89
N VAL A 94 14.27 14.65 1.63
CA VAL A 94 13.27 15.52 1.00
C VAL A 94 11.92 15.54 1.73
N PHE A 95 11.51 14.43 2.36
CA PHE A 95 10.27 14.33 3.12
C PHE A 95 10.49 14.49 4.63
N ARG A 96 11.66 14.96 5.08
CA ARG A 96 11.98 15.10 6.50
C ARG A 96 10.99 16.01 7.23
N ASN A 97 10.56 17.10 6.60
CA ASN A 97 9.69 18.10 7.21
C ASN A 97 8.19 17.85 6.98
N LEU A 98 7.85 16.78 6.26
CA LEU A 98 6.47 16.47 5.92
C LEU A 98 5.74 15.88 7.14
N GLN A 99 5.00 16.69 7.88
CA GLN A 99 4.34 16.27 9.13
C GLN A 99 3.35 15.13 8.93
N ILE A 100 2.68 15.07 7.78
CA ILE A 100 1.65 14.06 7.50
C ILE A 100 2.18 12.63 7.54
N LYS A 101 3.50 12.41 7.35
CA LYS A 101 4.08 11.07 7.45
C LYS A 101 3.93 10.46 8.85
N HIS A 102 3.76 11.28 9.88
CA HIS A 102 3.52 10.84 11.25
C HIS A 102 2.07 10.40 11.47
N GLU A 103 1.14 10.84 10.61
CA GLU A 103 -0.24 10.38 10.62
C GLU A 103 -0.39 9.01 9.94
N LEU A 104 0.59 8.60 9.12
CA LEU A 104 0.56 7.32 8.42
C LEU A 104 0.41 6.17 9.42
N ILE A 105 -0.59 5.32 9.18
CA ILE A 105 -0.87 4.19 10.06
C ILE A 105 0.37 3.30 10.26
N ASN A 106 0.57 2.87 11.50
CA ASN A 106 1.66 1.95 11.79
C ASN A 106 1.48 0.63 11.01
N ILE A 107 2.53 0.18 10.32
CA ILE A 107 2.55 -1.09 9.57
C ILE A 107 2.09 -2.27 10.43
N HIS A 108 2.34 -2.27 11.74
CA HIS A 108 1.86 -3.31 12.64
C HIS A 108 0.33 -3.44 12.65
N HIS A 109 -0.40 -2.33 12.62
CA HIS A 109 -1.87 -2.38 12.53
C HIS A 109 -2.32 -2.98 11.19
N VAL A 110 -1.65 -2.61 10.10
CA VAL A 110 -1.93 -3.17 8.76
C VAL A 110 -1.67 -4.68 8.75
N MET A 111 -0.54 -5.12 9.32
CA MET A 111 -0.18 -6.54 9.41
C MET A 111 -1.16 -7.34 10.28
N VAL A 112 -1.61 -6.78 11.41
CA VAL A 112 -2.62 -7.42 12.27
C VAL A 112 -3.92 -7.64 11.49
N GLU A 113 -4.36 -6.65 10.72
CA GLU A 113 -5.57 -6.79 9.90
C GLU A 113 -5.40 -7.82 8.78
N VAL A 114 -4.27 -7.77 8.06
CA VAL A 114 -3.93 -8.74 7.01
C VAL A 114 -3.90 -10.16 7.54
N LYS A 115 -3.42 -10.36 8.78
CA LYS A 115 -3.39 -11.69 9.43
C LYS A 115 -4.77 -12.29 9.64
N LYS A 116 -5.85 -11.49 9.72
CA LYS A 116 -7.23 -11.99 9.85
C LYS A 116 -7.69 -12.80 8.63
N TYR A 117 -7.09 -12.54 7.47
CA TYR A 117 -7.43 -13.21 6.21
C TYR A 117 -6.56 -14.44 5.93
N LYS A 118 -5.73 -14.86 6.90
CA LYS A 118 -4.90 -16.07 6.74
C LYS A 118 -5.78 -17.31 6.64
N PRO A 119 -5.41 -18.28 5.78
CA PRO A 119 -6.07 -19.58 5.76
C PRO A 119 -5.98 -20.28 7.12
N THR A 120 -7.11 -20.74 7.62
CA THR A 120 -7.19 -21.70 8.74
C THR A 120 -7.52 -23.06 8.14
N PHE A 121 -6.51 -23.77 7.64
CA PHE A 121 -6.65 -25.15 7.16
C PHE A 121 -5.69 -26.04 7.92
#